data_AF-A0A1H7T1L2-F1
#
_entry.id   AF-A0A1H7T1L2-F1
#
_cell.length_a   1.000
_cell.length_b   1.000
_cell.length_c   1.000
_cell.angle_alpha   90.00
_cell.angle_beta   90.00
_cell.angle_gamma   90.00
#
_symmetry.space_group_name_H-M   'P 1'
#
loop_
_entity.id
_entity.type
_entity.pdbx_description
1 polymer ?
#
loop_
_entity_poly.entity_id
_entity_poly.type
_entity_poly.pdbx_seq_one_letter_code
_entity_poly.pdbx_strand_id
1 'polypeptide(L)'
;MKKIHKKLIKLLEETINPEGEIHFLALAEKQLQTHEKERPVHQVRVALTFQEGDTPNPYYDGTDLFVTMDEAHIQFTLEKDWVDGPPAIEGSPIEFALGWVSELAEPFYVSPQALAAAEANNHPRYNLQGNSHQEGSEK
;
A
#
# COMPACT_ATOMS: atom_id res chain seq x y z
N MET A 1 9.70 8.78 -1.06
CA MET A 1 8.89 8.02 -0.08
C MET A 1 8.68 8.85 1.18
N LYS A 2 7.43 9.08 1.62
CA LYS A 2 7.12 9.85 2.84
C LYS A 2 7.64 9.13 4.09
N LYS A 3 8.00 9.88 5.14
CA LYS A 3 8.45 9.33 6.45
C LYS A 3 7.42 8.38 7.06
N ILE A 4 6.13 8.71 6.92
CA ILE A 4 5.04 7.90 7.46
C ILE A 4 4.96 6.52 6.81
N HIS A 5 5.10 6.40 5.48
CA HIS A 5 5.08 5.09 4.81
C HIS A 5 6.27 4.23 5.24
N LYS A 6 7.48 4.81 5.37
CA LYS A 6 8.65 4.07 5.86
C LYS A 6 8.41 3.49 7.25
N LYS A 7 7.86 4.31 8.14
CA LYS A 7 7.53 3.90 9.50
C LYS A 7 6.46 2.80 9.49
N LEU A 8 5.39 3.01 8.72
CA LEU A 8 4.26 2.10 8.65
C LEU A 8 4.64 0.73 8.08
N ILE A 9 5.40 0.70 6.98
CA ILE A 9 5.92 -0.54 6.41
C ILE A 9 6.77 -1.28 7.44
N LYS A 10 7.72 -0.60 8.08
CA LYS A 10 8.56 -1.21 9.12
C LYS A 10 7.72 -1.84 10.24
N LEU A 11 6.74 -1.09 10.77
CA LEU A 11 5.88 -1.58 11.86
C LEU A 11 5.01 -2.76 11.40
N LEU A 12 4.50 -2.73 10.16
CA LEU A 12 3.73 -3.82 9.60
C LEU A 12 4.60 -5.06 9.37
N GLU A 13 5.82 -4.92 8.85
CA GLU A 13 6.78 -6.01 8.70
C GLU A 13 7.06 -6.67 10.07
N GLU A 14 7.32 -5.88 11.10
CA GLU A 14 7.56 -6.39 12.46
C GLU A 14 6.32 -7.06 13.09
N THR A 15 5.11 -6.65 12.69
CA THR A 15 3.85 -7.10 13.33
C THR A 15 3.23 -8.31 12.64
N ILE A 16 3.17 -8.30 11.30
CA ILE A 16 2.46 -9.31 10.52
C ILE A 16 3.36 -10.17 9.64
N ASN A 17 4.65 -9.86 9.55
CA ASN A 17 5.63 -10.63 8.75
C ASN A 17 6.84 -11.13 9.57
N PRO A 18 6.64 -11.81 10.72
CA PRO A 18 7.76 -12.25 11.56
C PRO A 18 8.70 -13.25 10.86
N GLU A 19 8.16 -14.05 9.93
CA GLU A 19 8.92 -15.07 9.18
C GLU A 19 9.53 -14.54 7.87
N GLY A 20 9.19 -13.33 7.45
CA GLY A 20 9.73 -12.71 6.24
C GLY A 20 9.14 -13.21 4.91
N GLU A 21 8.06 -13.99 4.94
CA GLU A 21 7.43 -14.59 3.75
C GLU A 21 6.48 -13.63 3.00
N ILE A 22 6.02 -12.57 3.67
CA ILE A 22 5.12 -11.56 3.10
C ILE A 22 5.93 -10.44 2.45
N HIS A 23 5.55 -10.06 1.24
CA HIS A 23 6.14 -8.93 0.51
C HIS A 23 5.08 -7.87 0.24
N PHE A 24 5.29 -6.67 0.78
CA PHE A 24 4.44 -5.52 0.49
C PHE A 24 4.73 -4.97 -0.91
N LEU A 25 3.75 -5.10 -1.81
CA LEU A 25 3.84 -4.63 -3.18
C LEU A 25 3.54 -3.14 -3.28
N ALA A 26 2.49 -2.68 -2.61
CA ALA A 26 2.09 -1.28 -2.55
C ALA A 26 1.33 -1.00 -1.25
N LEU A 27 1.42 0.25 -0.78
CA LEU A 27 0.75 0.69 0.44
C LEU A 27 0.29 2.15 0.32
N ALA A 28 -0.98 2.42 0.59
CA ALA A 28 -1.54 3.76 0.74
C ALA A 28 -2.07 3.95 2.16
N GLU A 29 -2.04 5.18 2.64
CA GLU A 29 -2.51 5.53 3.98
C GLU A 29 -3.38 6.78 3.93
N LYS A 30 -4.50 6.71 4.64
CA LYS A 30 -5.43 7.82 4.83
C LYS A 30 -5.85 7.91 6.30
N GLN A 31 -5.54 9.02 6.94
CA GLN A 31 -6.03 9.33 8.27
C GLN A 31 -7.54 9.63 8.19
N LEU A 32 -8.36 8.93 8.98
CA LEU A 32 -9.83 9.03 8.87
C LEU A 32 -10.42 10.19 9.68
N GLN A 33 -10.05 10.32 10.95
CA GLN A 33 -10.31 11.50 11.78
C GLN A 33 -9.67 11.35 13.16
N THR A 34 -9.39 12.49 13.78
CA THR A 34 -8.77 12.64 15.10
C THR A 34 -9.76 13.36 16.00
N HIS A 35 -10.34 12.67 16.97
CA HIS A 35 -10.76 13.38 18.18
C HIS A 35 -9.48 13.88 18.86
N GLU A 36 -9.43 15.16 19.28
CA GLU A 36 -8.21 15.79 19.84
C GLU A 36 -7.59 15.05 21.05
N LYS A 37 -8.35 14.14 21.67
CA LYS A 37 -7.94 13.37 22.84
C LYS A 37 -7.55 11.92 22.52
N GLU A 38 -7.76 11.45 21.30
CA GLU A 38 -7.55 10.05 20.90
C GLU A 38 -6.41 9.91 19.90
N ARG A 39 -5.78 8.73 19.87
CA ARG A 39 -4.76 8.42 18.86
C ARG A 39 -5.41 8.44 17.47
N PRO A 40 -4.79 9.07 16.46
CA PRO A 40 -5.31 9.06 15.10
C PRO A 40 -5.53 7.63 14.58
N VAL A 41 -6.67 7.41 13.94
CA VAL A 41 -6.93 6.17 13.20
C VAL A 41 -6.54 6.37 11.74
N HIS A 42 -5.74 5.43 11.24
CA HIS A 42 -5.28 5.37 9.87
C HIS A 42 -5.95 4.19 9.16
N GLN A 43 -6.59 4.46 8.03
CA GLN A 43 -6.92 3.42 7.05
C GLN A 43 -5.67 3.17 6.19
N VAL A 44 -5.25 1.92 6.11
CA VAL A 44 -4.06 1.51 5.38
C VAL A 44 -4.46 0.44 4.38
N ARG A 45 -4.42 0.78 3.09
CA ARG A 45 -4.65 -0.17 2.01
C ARG A 45 -3.33 -0.83 1.66
N VAL A 46 -3.25 -2.15 1.79
CA VAL A 46 -2.04 -2.94 1.49
C VAL A 46 -2.33 -3.93 0.38
N ALA A 47 -1.44 -3.96 -0.62
CA ALA A 47 -1.32 -5.07 -1.54
C ALA A 47 -0.07 -5.86 -1.16
N LEU A 48 -0.23 -7.16 -0.94
CA LEU A 48 0.82 -8.06 -0.50
C LEU A 48 0.84 -9.32 -1.34
N THR A 49 2.01 -9.94 -1.40
CA THR A 49 2.21 -11.25 -2.03
C THR A 49 3.10 -12.10 -1.14
N PHE A 50 3.17 -13.38 -1.45
CA PHE A 50 4.06 -14.32 -0.76
C PHE A 50 5.18 -14.74 -1.71
N GLN A 51 6.34 -15.07 -1.15
CA GLN A 51 7.40 -15.68 -1.93
C GLN A 51 7.33 -17.20 -1.80
N GLU A 52 7.25 -17.91 -2.93
CA GLU A 52 7.33 -19.36 -2.97
C GLU A 52 8.70 -19.77 -3.55
N GLY A 53 9.61 -20.19 -2.67
CA GLY A 53 11.00 -20.49 -3.06
C GLY A 53 11.76 -19.24 -3.52
N ASP A 54 12.40 -19.29 -4.69
CA ASP A 54 13.18 -18.17 -5.24
C ASP A 54 12.36 -17.23 -6.14
N THR A 55 11.08 -17.55 -6.39
CA THR A 55 10.24 -16.80 -7.32
C THR A 55 9.13 -16.07 -6.57
N PRO A 56 8.98 -14.75 -6.74
CA PRO A 56 7.83 -14.04 -6.20
C PRO A 56 6.53 -14.55 -6.82
N ASN A 57 5.49 -14.72 -6.00
CA ASN A 57 4.17 -15.10 -6.53
C ASN A 57 3.66 -14.01 -7.50
N PRO A 58 3.19 -14.38 -8.71
CA PRO A 58 2.71 -13.41 -9.71
C PRO A 58 1.33 -12.81 -9.37
N TYR A 59 0.75 -13.18 -8.24
CA TYR A 59 -0.52 -12.68 -7.74
C TYR A 59 -0.36 -11.94 -6.42
N TYR A 60 -1.31 -11.06 -6.10
CA TYR A 60 -1.41 -10.33 -4.85
C TYR A 60 -2.78 -10.52 -4.21
N ASP A 61 -2.77 -10.45 -2.89
CA ASP A 61 -3.94 -10.25 -2.07
C ASP A 61 -3.94 -8.81 -1.55
N GLY A 62 -5.13 -8.22 -1.45
CA GLY A 62 -5.31 -6.83 -1.03
C GLY A 62 -6.25 -6.74 0.15
N THR A 63 -5.92 -5.92 1.15
CA THR A 63 -6.88 -5.59 2.22
C THR A 63 -6.72 -4.16 2.73
N ASP A 64 -7.77 -3.67 3.40
CA ASP A 64 -7.75 -2.44 4.18
C ASP A 64 -7.58 -2.77 5.67
N LEU A 65 -6.56 -2.20 6.29
CA LEU A 65 -6.28 -2.29 7.72
C LEU A 65 -6.67 -0.98 8.39
N PHE A 66 -7.28 -1.04 9.56
CA PHE A 66 -7.50 0.15 10.39
C PHE A 66 -6.58 0.06 11.61
N VAL A 67 -5.73 1.07 11.77
CA VAL A 67 -4.64 1.01 12.73
C VAL A 67 -4.49 2.33 13.48
N THR A 68 -4.09 2.22 14.74
CA THR A 68 -3.42 3.31 15.45
C THR A 68 -1.95 2.97 15.58
N MET A 69 -1.08 3.97 15.61
CA MET A 69 0.37 3.74 15.73
C MET A 69 1.01 4.71 16.71
N ASP A 70 1.97 4.21 17.48
CA ASP A 70 2.93 5.04 18.22
C ASP A 70 4.32 4.93 17.60
N GLU A 71 5.38 5.33 18.30
CA GLU A 71 6.74 5.30 17.77
C GLU A 71 7.24 3.89 17.47
N ALA A 72 6.77 2.89 18.21
CA ALA A 72 7.34 1.54 18.22
C ALA A 72 6.34 0.47 17.81
N HIS A 73 5.03 0.74 17.84
CA HIS A 73 4.02 -0.29 17.61
C HIS A 73 2.86 0.19 16.76
N ILE A 74 2.21 -0.78 16.13
CA ILE A 74 0.91 -0.65 15.49
C ILE A 74 -0.12 -1.45 16.27
N GLN A 75 -1.33 -0.93 16.37
CA GLN A 75 -2.47 -1.62 16.98
C GLN A 75 -3.62 -1.61 15.99
N PHE A 76 -4.08 -2.81 15.63
CA PHE A 76 -5.30 -2.97 14.85
C PHE A 76 -6.50 -2.49 15.65
N THR A 77 -7.42 -1.82 14.97
CA THR A 77 -8.65 -1.27 15.53
C THR A 77 -9.76 -1.40 14.51
N LEU A 78 -10.98 -1.02 14.88
CA LEU A 78 -12.14 -0.99 13.98
C LEU A 78 -12.36 -2.31 13.21
N GLU A 79 -12.07 -3.46 13.85
CA GLU A 79 -12.23 -4.78 13.22
C GLU A 79 -13.68 -5.02 12.76
N LYS A 80 -14.66 -4.43 13.46
CA LYS A 80 -16.08 -4.47 13.07
C LYS A 80 -16.39 -3.76 11.74
N ASP A 81 -15.51 -2.87 11.29
CA ASP A 81 -15.66 -2.13 10.05
C ASP A 81 -15.02 -2.89 8.87
N TRP A 82 -14.44 -4.07 9.11
CA TRP A 82 -14.08 -5.05 8.08
C TRP A 82 -15.34 -5.77 7.60
N VAL A 83 -16.11 -5.11 6.74
CA VAL A 83 -17.45 -5.56 6.29
C VAL A 83 -17.45 -6.99 5.76
N ASP A 84 -16.44 -7.36 4.96
CA ASP A 84 -16.35 -8.67 4.30
C ASP A 84 -15.18 -9.53 4.81
N GLY A 85 -14.42 -9.03 5.79
CA GLY A 85 -13.15 -9.62 6.24
C GLY A 85 -12.03 -9.53 5.19
N PRO A 86 -10.77 -9.71 5.60
CA PRO A 86 -9.64 -9.81 4.66
C PRO A 86 -9.60 -11.19 3.96
N PRO A 87 -9.10 -11.26 2.72
CA PRO A 87 -8.70 -10.13 1.88
C PRO A 87 -9.89 -9.54 1.09
N ALA A 88 -9.82 -8.25 0.77
CA ALA A 88 -10.76 -7.57 -0.14
C ALA A 88 -10.48 -7.90 -1.63
N ILE A 89 -9.24 -8.29 -1.94
CA ILE A 89 -8.82 -8.82 -3.24
C ILE A 89 -8.08 -10.12 -3.00
N GLU A 90 -8.47 -11.19 -3.70
CA GLU A 90 -7.81 -12.49 -3.64
C GLU A 90 -7.21 -12.85 -5.00
N GLY A 91 -5.92 -13.19 -5.03
CA GLY A 91 -5.25 -13.79 -6.18
C GLY A 91 -5.22 -12.95 -7.46
N SER A 92 -5.17 -11.62 -7.38
CA SER A 92 -5.14 -10.75 -8.56
C SER A 92 -3.73 -10.55 -9.11
N PRO A 93 -3.52 -10.36 -10.43
CA PRO A 93 -2.18 -10.13 -10.98
C PRO A 93 -1.47 -8.89 -10.39
N ILE A 94 -0.17 -9.02 -10.09
CA ILE A 94 0.60 -7.96 -9.40
C ILE A 94 0.63 -6.62 -10.14
N GLU A 95 0.48 -6.60 -11.47
CA GLU A 95 0.43 -5.37 -12.26
C GLU A 95 -0.77 -4.47 -11.92
N PHE A 96 -1.81 -5.00 -11.27
CA PHE A 96 -2.98 -4.24 -10.83
C PHE A 96 -2.87 -3.71 -9.39
N ALA A 97 -1.90 -4.18 -8.62
CA ALA A 97 -1.73 -3.82 -7.20
C ALA A 97 -1.60 -2.30 -7.01
N LEU A 98 -0.73 -1.67 -7.80
CA LEU A 98 -0.51 -0.23 -7.76
C LEU A 98 -1.82 0.54 -7.93
N GLY A 99 -2.65 0.09 -8.86
CA GLY A 99 -3.88 0.75 -9.20
C GLY A 99 -4.90 0.73 -8.11
N TRP A 100 -5.17 -0.45 -7.59
CA TRP A 100 -6.12 -0.61 -6.49
C TRP A 100 -5.68 0.12 -5.22
N VAL A 101 -4.38 0.12 -4.91
CA VAL A 101 -3.84 0.86 -3.76
C VAL A 101 -3.96 2.37 -3.95
N SER A 102 -3.71 2.89 -5.16
CA SER A 102 -3.79 4.33 -5.46
C SER A 102 -5.18 4.93 -5.26
N GLU A 103 -6.23 4.12 -5.36
CA GLU A 103 -7.62 4.56 -5.15
C GLU A 103 -7.90 5.02 -3.71
N LEU A 104 -7.09 4.60 -2.73
CA LEU A 104 -7.26 5.06 -1.35
C LEU A 104 -6.74 6.50 -1.15
N ALA A 105 -5.46 6.75 -1.50
CA ALA A 105 -4.81 8.03 -1.29
C ALA A 105 -3.48 8.17 -2.06
N GLU A 106 -3.15 9.41 -2.43
CA GLU A 106 -1.83 9.79 -2.92
C GLU A 106 -1.09 10.73 -1.95
N PRO A 107 0.26 10.69 -1.93
CA PRO A 107 1.10 9.67 -2.54
C PRO A 107 1.02 8.37 -1.74
N PHE A 108 1.49 7.29 -2.35
CA PHE A 108 1.53 5.94 -1.78
C PHE A 108 2.92 5.31 -2.00
N TYR A 109 3.19 4.20 -1.34
CA TYR A 109 4.39 3.39 -1.54
C TYR A 109 4.15 2.34 -2.63
N VAL A 110 5.19 2.08 -3.41
CA VAL A 110 5.27 0.99 -4.39
C VAL A 110 6.65 0.33 -4.29
N SER A 111 6.68 -1.00 -4.29
CA SER A 111 7.91 -1.79 -4.36
C SER A 111 8.49 -1.81 -5.78
N PRO A 112 9.81 -2.01 -5.95
CA PRO A 112 10.41 -2.15 -7.28
C PRO A 112 9.78 -3.25 -8.14
N GLN A 113 9.37 -4.36 -7.51
CA GLN A 113 8.73 -5.49 -8.20
C GLN A 113 7.36 -5.10 -8.77
N ALA A 114 6.49 -4.50 -7.94
CA ALA A 114 5.16 -4.07 -8.38
C ALA A 114 5.26 -3.00 -9.48
N LEU A 115 6.23 -2.08 -9.35
CA LEU A 115 6.50 -1.07 -10.36
C LEU A 115 6.92 -1.70 -11.70
N ALA A 116 7.91 -2.61 -11.67
CA ALA A 116 8.38 -3.29 -12.87
C ALA A 116 7.28 -4.11 -13.57
N ALA A 117 6.42 -4.77 -12.79
CA ALA A 117 5.30 -5.54 -13.33
C ALA A 117 4.25 -4.65 -14.00
N ALA A 118 3.96 -3.49 -13.41
CA ALA A 118 3.04 -2.51 -14.00
C ALA A 118 3.60 -1.92 -15.30
N GLU A 119 4.90 -1.60 -15.35
CA GLU A 119 5.57 -1.04 -16.53
C GLU A 119 5.65 -2.07 -17.68
N ALA A 120 5.99 -3.32 -17.39
CA ALA A 120 6.12 -4.38 -18.39
C ALA A 120 4.79 -4.69 -19.12
N ASN A 121 3.65 -4.50 -18.45
CA ASN A 121 2.33 -4.81 -18.99
C ASN A 121 1.65 -3.64 -19.72
N ASN A 122 2.35 -2.51 -19.95
CA ASN A 122 1.88 -1.38 -20.75
C ASN A 122 0.43 -0.93 -20.41
N HIS A 123 0.04 -1.03 -19.14
CA HIS A 123 -1.31 -0.65 -18.75
C HIS A 123 -1.40 0.89 -18.75
N PRO A 124 -2.25 1.52 -19.59
CA PRO A 124 -2.24 2.97 -19.81
C PRO A 124 -2.68 3.83 -18.61
N ARG A 125 -2.85 3.24 -17.42
CA ARG A 125 -3.26 3.95 -16.20
C ARG A 125 -2.10 4.50 -15.36
N TYR A 126 -0.86 4.09 -15.60
CA TYR A 126 0.27 4.46 -14.71
C TYR A 126 1.46 5.01 -15.49
N ASN A 127 1.28 6.16 -16.14
CA ASN A 127 2.41 7.00 -16.54
C ASN A 127 2.95 7.72 -15.30
N LEU A 128 3.91 7.10 -14.61
CA LEU A 128 4.67 7.72 -13.50
C LEU A 128 5.69 8.79 -13.98
N GLN A 129 5.59 9.20 -15.24
CA GLN A 129 6.52 10.13 -15.88
C GLN A 129 5.85 11.48 -16.14
N GLY A 130 6.20 12.48 -15.33
CA GLY A 130 6.14 13.89 -15.76
C GLY A 130 5.34 14.87 -14.90
N ASN A 131 5.65 15.02 -13.60
CA ASN A 131 5.51 16.33 -12.96
C ASN A 131 6.87 17.04 -13.02
N SER A 132 7.18 17.58 -14.19
CA SER A 132 8.25 18.57 -14.36
C SER A 132 7.71 19.68 -15.26
N HIS A 133 7.46 20.83 -14.64
CA HIS A 133 7.22 22.09 -15.32
C HIS A 133 8.21 22.29 -16.47
N GLN A 134 7.69 22.59 -17.67
CA GLN A 134 8.29 23.61 -18.52
C GLN A 134 7.19 24.53 -19.04
N GLU A 135 7.32 25.80 -18.68
CA GLU A 135 6.73 26.92 -19.40
C GLU A 135 7.05 26.81 -20.89
N GLY A 136 6.05 27.10 -21.71
CA GLY A 136 6.18 27.30 -23.14
C GLY A 136 5.08 28.24 -23.58
N SER A 137 5.37 29.55 -23.49
CA SER A 137 4.64 30.60 -24.20
C SER A 137 4.56 30.26 -25.69
N GLU A 138 3.46 30.68 -26.32
CA GLU A 138 3.29 31.14 -27.72
C GLU A 138 1.83 30.86 -28.12
N LYS A 139 1.06 31.75 -28.74
CA LYS A 139 1.20 33.14 -29.17
C LYS A 139 -0.22 33.64 -29.47
#